data_AF-A0A957QXA1-F1
#
_entry.id   AF-A0A957QXA1-F1
#
_cell.length_a   1.000
_cell.length_b   1.000
_cell.length_c   1.000
_cell.angle_alpha   90.00
_cell.angle_beta   90.00
_cell.angle_gamma   90.00
#
_symmetry.space_group_name_H-M   'P 1'
#
loop_
_entity.id
_entity.type
_entity.pdbx_description
1 polymer ?
#
loop_
_entity_poly.entity_id
_entity_poly.type
_entity_poly.pdbx_seq_one_letter_code
_entity_poly.pdbx_strand_id
1 'polypeptide(L)'
;MRWRDNKNVPPATKMIASPYDIEVRLCQKRGNVWQGYKVHLTEACDPKALHLITQVKTTLATLQDDDALPAIHQQLVEQALLPGEHLVDGGYQSVDGLLDSEKTHGMTLLGSMRPDGSW
;
A
#
# COMPACT_ATOMS: atom_id res chain seq x y z
N MET A 1 2.09 -40.00 3.43
CA MET A 1 1.86 -38.59 3.04
C MET A 1 0.53 -38.15 3.64
N ARG A 2 0.45 -37.03 4.38
CA ARG A 2 -0.81 -36.49 4.94
C ARG A 2 -1.00 -35.07 4.43
N TRP A 3 -2.09 -34.83 3.72
CA TRP A 3 -2.46 -33.50 3.24
C TRP A 3 -2.92 -32.61 4.41
N ARG A 4 -2.61 -31.32 4.34
CA ARG A 4 -3.11 -30.31 5.30
C ARG A 4 -4.54 -29.96 4.93
N ASP A 5 -5.39 -29.78 5.94
CA ASP A 5 -6.71 -29.16 5.76
C ASP A 5 -6.58 -27.63 5.68
N ASN A 6 -7.64 -26.95 5.22
CA ASN A 6 -7.64 -25.49 5.06
C ASN A 6 -7.48 -24.71 6.38
N LYS A 7 -7.71 -25.32 7.55
CA LYS A 7 -7.47 -24.69 8.86
C LYS A 7 -6.06 -24.94 9.37
N ASN A 8 -5.29 -25.79 8.71
CA ASN A 8 -3.93 -26.19 9.05
C ASN A 8 -2.91 -25.73 7.99
N VAL A 9 -3.13 -24.54 7.41
CA VAL A 9 -2.19 -23.87 6.51
C VAL A 9 -1.59 -22.65 7.21
N PRO A 10 -0.33 -22.27 6.91
CA PRO A 10 0.25 -21.05 7.46
C PRO A 10 -0.55 -19.82 7.01
N PRO A 11 -0.48 -18.71 7.76
CA PRO A 11 -1.08 -17.45 7.34
C PRO A 11 -0.51 -17.01 5.98
N ALA A 12 -1.33 -16.30 5.21
CA ALA A 12 -1.00 -15.94 3.83
C ALA A 12 0.33 -15.17 3.70
N THR A 13 0.73 -14.40 4.72
CA THR A 13 2.02 -13.70 4.81
C THR A 13 3.24 -14.62 4.83
N LYS A 14 3.08 -15.87 5.28
CA LYS A 14 4.14 -16.88 5.40
C LYS A 14 4.02 -18.00 4.37
N MET A 15 2.91 -18.08 3.65
CA MET A 15 2.66 -19.13 2.68
C MET A 15 3.32 -18.80 1.35
N ILE A 16 4.14 -19.72 0.85
CA ILE A 16 4.65 -19.66 -0.53
C ILE A 16 3.49 -20.01 -1.47
N ALA A 17 3.04 -19.04 -2.26
CA ALA A 17 1.88 -19.22 -3.12
C ALA A 17 2.24 -19.64 -4.55
N SER A 18 3.50 -19.45 -4.99
CA SER A 18 3.95 -19.82 -6.34
C SER A 18 5.14 -20.79 -6.27
N PRO A 19 5.21 -21.81 -7.15
CA PRO A 19 6.40 -22.64 -7.28
C PRO A 19 7.55 -21.93 -8.03
N TYR A 20 7.28 -20.79 -8.69
CA TYR A 20 8.26 -20.08 -9.52
C TYR A 20 8.88 -18.87 -8.83
N ASP A 21 8.19 -18.31 -7.84
CA ASP A 21 8.62 -17.12 -7.10
C ASP A 21 8.23 -17.27 -5.63
N ILE A 22 9.24 -17.41 -4.77
CA ILE A 22 9.07 -17.68 -3.34
C ILE A 22 8.56 -16.47 -2.56
N GLU A 23 8.54 -15.28 -3.16
CA GLU A 23 8.05 -14.05 -2.56
C GLU A 23 6.57 -13.79 -2.85
N VAL A 24 5.98 -14.44 -3.87
CA VAL A 24 4.54 -14.35 -4.17
C VAL A 24 3.71 -14.74 -2.95
N ARG A 25 2.73 -13.91 -2.62
CA ARG A 25 1.75 -14.15 -1.55
C ARG A 25 0.35 -14.23 -2.12
N LEU A 26 -0.49 -15.07 -1.50
CA LEU A 26 -1.93 -15.06 -1.71
C LEU A 26 -2.52 -13.88 -0.95
N CYS A 27 -3.39 -13.09 -1.59
CA CYS A 27 -4.15 -12.06 -0.90
C CYS A 27 -5.60 -12.05 -1.36
N GLN A 28 -6.46 -11.57 -0.48
CA GLN A 28 -7.86 -11.33 -0.76
C GLN A 28 -8.22 -9.91 -0.31
N LYS A 29 -8.86 -9.14 -1.18
CA LYS A 29 -9.33 -7.78 -0.90
C LYS A 29 -10.65 -7.56 -1.60
N ARG A 30 -11.69 -7.21 -0.83
CA ARG A 30 -13.05 -6.91 -1.34
C ARG A 30 -13.60 -8.02 -2.27
N GLY A 31 -13.42 -9.28 -1.87
CA GLY A 31 -13.89 -10.44 -2.64
C GLY A 31 -12.95 -10.90 -3.76
N ASN A 32 -12.00 -10.07 -4.21
CA ASN A 32 -11.02 -10.45 -5.21
C ASN A 32 -9.86 -11.20 -4.56
N VAL A 33 -9.49 -12.34 -5.13
CA VAL A 33 -8.37 -13.17 -4.69
C VAL A 33 -7.29 -13.14 -5.78
N TRP A 34 -6.04 -12.93 -5.40
CA TRP A 34 -4.90 -13.01 -6.31
C TRP A 34 -3.67 -13.59 -5.64
N GLN A 35 -2.76 -14.12 -6.45
CA GLN A 35 -1.43 -14.54 -6.03
C GLN A 35 -0.42 -13.61 -6.69
N GLY A 36 0.37 -12.89 -5.89
CA GLY A 36 1.37 -11.98 -6.43
C GLY A 36 1.72 -10.86 -5.48
N TYR A 37 1.76 -9.67 -6.06
CA TYR A 37 2.14 -8.41 -5.45
C TYR A 37 0.99 -7.43 -5.51
N LYS A 38 1.16 -6.27 -4.89
CA LYS A 38 0.33 -5.09 -5.15
C LYS A 38 1.23 -3.97 -5.64
N VAL A 39 0.65 -3.11 -6.48
CA VAL A 39 1.31 -1.91 -6.96
C VAL A 39 0.56 -0.70 -6.41
N HIS A 40 1.31 0.24 -5.86
CA HIS A 40 0.88 1.55 -5.42
C HIS A 40 1.39 2.56 -6.45
N LEU A 41 0.53 3.50 -6.84
CA LEU A 41 0.84 4.51 -7.83
C LEU A 41 0.60 5.88 -7.21
N THR A 42 1.54 6.80 -7.42
CA THR A 42 1.32 8.22 -7.14
C THR A 42 1.34 8.96 -8.47
N GLU A 43 0.38 9.86 -8.65
CA GLU A 43 0.25 10.69 -9.83
C GLU A 43 0.19 12.18 -9.49
N ALA A 44 0.55 13.02 -10.46
CA ALA A 44 0.33 14.45 -10.40
C ALA A 44 -1.16 14.77 -10.55
N CYS A 45 -1.68 15.57 -9.62
CA CYS A 45 -3.07 16.01 -9.58
C CYS A 45 -3.14 17.55 -9.56
N ASP A 46 -2.82 18.18 -10.70
CA ASP A 46 -3.00 19.63 -10.90
C ASP A 46 -3.86 19.84 -12.17
N PRO A 47 -5.02 20.53 -12.08
CA PRO A 47 -5.87 20.83 -13.23
C PRO A 47 -5.18 21.59 -14.39
N LYS A 48 -4.05 22.26 -14.12
CA LYS A 48 -3.27 23.01 -15.11
C LYS A 48 -2.06 22.25 -15.64
N ALA A 49 -1.76 21.08 -15.09
CA ALA A 49 -0.61 20.27 -15.47
C ALA A 49 -1.04 18.98 -16.18
N LEU A 50 -0.05 18.24 -16.70
CA LEU A 50 -0.27 16.90 -17.21
C LEU A 50 -0.44 15.91 -16.07
N HIS A 51 -1.39 14.98 -16.21
CA HIS A 51 -1.51 13.83 -15.32
C HIS A 51 -0.40 12.84 -15.63
N LEU A 52 0.58 12.77 -14.73
CA LEU A 52 1.74 11.91 -14.86
C LEU A 52 1.88 11.04 -13.62
N ILE A 53 2.11 9.74 -13.80
CA ILE A 53 2.54 8.86 -12.71
C ILE A 53 3.97 9.25 -12.33
N THR A 54 4.12 9.79 -11.11
CA THR A 54 5.41 10.28 -10.60
C THR A 54 6.16 9.20 -9.82
N GLN A 55 5.43 8.23 -9.24
CA GLN A 55 6.03 7.16 -8.45
C GLN A 55 5.26 5.85 -8.60
N VAL A 56 5.99 4.74 -8.59
CA VAL A 56 5.46 3.37 -8.60
C VAL A 56 6.13 2.57 -7.49
N LYS A 57 5.36 1.99 -6.57
CA LYS A 57 5.85 1.05 -5.55
C LYS A 57 5.21 -0.32 -5.73
N THR A 58 6.02 -1.36 -5.85
CA THR A 58 5.55 -2.75 -5.76
C THR A 58 5.83 -3.28 -4.36
N THR A 59 4.84 -3.93 -3.73
CA THR A 59 4.98 -4.56 -2.42
C THR A 59 4.34 -5.94 -2.41
N LEU A 60 4.63 -6.74 -1.37
CA LEU A 60 3.95 -8.02 -1.17
C LEU A 60 2.44 -7.78 -1.11
N ALA A 61 1.65 -8.66 -1.72
CA ALA A 61 0.20 -8.50 -1.76
C ALA A 61 -0.44 -8.42 -0.35
N THR A 62 0.24 -8.95 0.67
CA THR A 62 -0.21 -8.97 2.06
C THR A 62 0.15 -7.72 2.87
N LEU A 63 1.00 -6.82 2.36
CA LEU A 63 1.31 -5.56 3.03
C LEU A 63 0.04 -4.70 3.09
N GLN A 64 -0.24 -3.99 4.19
CA GLN A 64 -1.34 -3.03 4.18
C GLN A 64 -1.01 -1.83 3.28
N ASP A 65 -2.04 -1.08 2.88
CA ASP A 65 -1.83 0.01 1.92
C ASP A 65 -1.10 1.19 2.60
N ASP A 66 -1.52 1.55 3.82
CA ASP A 66 -0.89 2.58 4.66
C ASP A 66 0.58 2.26 5.02
N ASP A 67 0.91 0.99 5.25
CA ASP A 67 2.30 0.56 5.48
C ASP A 67 3.25 0.87 4.30
N ALA A 68 2.71 1.10 3.09
CA ALA A 68 3.53 1.46 1.92
C ALA A 68 3.87 2.96 1.87
N LEU A 69 3.12 3.83 2.56
CA LEU A 69 3.28 5.28 2.48
C LEU A 69 4.67 5.78 2.85
N PRO A 70 5.30 5.35 3.97
CA PRO A 70 6.61 5.88 4.36
C PRO A 70 7.67 5.69 3.26
N ALA A 71 7.68 4.51 2.63
CA ALA A 71 8.59 4.21 1.54
C ALA A 71 8.26 5.02 0.26
N ILE A 72 6.99 5.31 0.01
CA ILE A 72 6.56 6.15 -1.12
C ILE A 72 7.00 7.60 -0.90
N HIS A 73 6.75 8.17 0.28
CA HIS A 73 7.13 9.55 0.62
C HIS A 73 8.64 9.73 0.60
N GLN A 74 9.40 8.77 1.16
CA GLN A 74 10.85 8.79 1.08
C GLN A 74 11.33 8.81 -0.38
N GLN A 75 10.80 7.96 -1.25
CA GLN A 75 11.20 7.93 -2.66
C GLN A 75 10.83 9.24 -3.38
N LEU A 76 9.68 9.83 -3.08
CA LEU A 76 9.29 11.13 -3.64
C LEU A 76 10.24 12.25 -3.18
N VAL A 77 10.72 12.22 -1.94
CA VAL A 77 11.77 13.16 -1.47
C VAL A 77 13.06 12.96 -2.26
N GLU A 78 13.53 11.72 -2.38
CA GLU A 78 14.77 11.38 -3.12
C GLU A 78 14.71 11.83 -4.58
N GLN A 79 13.52 11.79 -5.19
CA GLN A 79 13.27 12.22 -6.56
C GLN A 79 12.98 13.74 -6.70
N ALA A 80 12.94 14.48 -5.59
CA ALA A 80 12.50 15.88 -5.56
C ALA A 80 11.10 16.11 -6.15
N LEU A 81 10.20 15.16 -5.91
CA LEU A 81 8.81 15.13 -6.38
C LEU A 81 7.79 15.07 -5.21
N LEU A 82 8.24 15.29 -3.97
CA LEU A 82 7.33 15.33 -2.83
C LEU A 82 6.31 16.47 -3.00
N PRO A 83 5.01 16.18 -2.96
CA PRO A 83 3.98 17.21 -3.10
C PRO A 83 3.80 17.98 -1.78
N GLY A 84 3.17 19.16 -1.83
CA GLY A 84 2.70 19.85 -0.63
C GLY A 84 1.46 19.19 -0.02
N GLU A 85 0.61 18.61 -0.86
CA GLU A 85 -0.59 17.87 -0.46
C GLU A 85 -0.62 16.53 -1.21
N HIS A 86 -0.86 15.43 -0.48
CA HIS A 86 -0.98 14.09 -1.06
C HIS A 86 -2.37 13.55 -0.79
N LEU A 87 -3.18 13.50 -1.85
CA LEU A 87 -4.51 12.91 -1.84
C LEU A 87 -4.39 11.39 -1.93
N VAL A 88 -4.96 10.67 -0.96
CA VAL A 88 -4.90 9.22 -0.88
C VAL A 88 -6.29 8.61 -0.63
N ASP A 89 -6.46 7.35 -1.06
CA ASP A 89 -7.65 6.59 -0.70
C ASP A 89 -7.65 6.23 0.79
N GLY A 90 -8.82 5.89 1.34
CA GLY A 90 -8.94 5.55 2.77
C GLY A 90 -8.18 4.28 3.19
N GLY A 91 -7.70 3.49 2.24
CA GLY A 91 -6.75 2.41 2.46
C GLY A 91 -5.41 2.90 3.00
N TYR A 92 -4.98 4.10 2.64
CA TYR A 92 -3.71 4.69 3.06
C TYR A 92 -3.82 5.64 4.26
N GLN A 93 -5.04 5.84 4.79
CA GLN A 93 -5.27 6.74 5.92
C GLN A 93 -5.02 6.04 7.26
N SER A 94 -4.13 6.60 8.06
CA SER A 94 -3.85 6.19 9.45
C SER A 94 -3.39 7.40 10.28
N VAL A 95 -3.55 7.31 11.61
CA VAL A 95 -3.12 8.39 12.53
C VAL A 95 -1.62 8.61 12.43
N ASP A 96 -0.85 7.53 12.41
CA ASP A 96 0.61 7.59 12.27
C ASP A 96 1.00 8.21 10.92
N GLY A 97 0.32 7.83 9.83
CA GLY A 97 0.58 8.39 8.50
C GLY A 97 0.31 9.89 8.41
N LEU A 98 -0.75 10.40 9.06
CA LEU A 98 -1.04 11.83 9.15
C LEU A 98 0.06 12.57 9.91
N LEU A 99 0.48 12.03 11.06
CA LEU A 99 1.46 12.65 11.93
C LEU A 99 2.86 12.69 11.28
N ASP A 100 3.27 11.58 10.68
CA ASP A 100 4.57 11.45 10.03
C ASP A 100 4.66 12.31 8.77
N SER A 101 3.57 12.41 7.98
CA SER A 101 3.52 13.28 6.80
C SER A 101 3.79 14.74 7.15
N GLU A 102 3.17 15.25 8.22
CA GLU A 102 3.36 16.62 8.66
C GLU A 102 4.75 16.83 9.29
N LYS A 103 5.12 15.99 10.26
CA LYS A 103 6.34 16.21 11.06
C LYS A 103 7.63 15.92 10.30
N THR A 104 7.64 14.89 9.46
CA THR A 104 8.85 14.41 8.78
C THR A 104 8.98 15.05 7.40
N HIS A 105 7.87 15.27 6.71
CA HIS A 105 7.86 15.68 5.31
C HIS A 105 7.30 17.08 5.07
N GLY A 106 6.67 17.72 6.07
CA GLY A 106 6.02 19.02 5.90
C GLY A 106 4.87 18.98 4.87
N MET A 107 4.27 17.81 4.68
CA MET A 107 3.26 17.52 3.67
C MET A 107 1.91 17.24 4.34
N THR A 108 0.83 17.74 3.75
CA THR A 108 -0.53 17.41 4.20
C THR A 108 -1.00 16.12 3.54
N LEU A 109 -1.33 15.10 4.32
CA LEU A 109 -1.95 13.86 3.82
C LEU A 109 -3.48 13.99 3.88
N LEU A 110 -4.14 13.93 2.73
CA LEU A 110 -5.58 14.19 2.59
C LEU A 110 -6.31 12.94 2.08
N GLY A 111 -7.48 12.63 2.65
CA GLY A 111 -8.28 11.47 2.25
C GLY A 111 -9.35 11.14 3.28
N SER A 112 -10.29 10.27 2.93
CA SER A 112 -11.32 9.83 3.87
C SER A 112 -10.74 8.83 4.87
N MET A 113 -10.93 9.10 6.16
CA MET A 113 -10.66 8.10 7.20
C MET A 113 -11.56 6.89 6.96
N ARG A 114 -11.03 5.68 7.22
CA ARG A 114 -11.85 4.48 7.18
C ARG A 114 -12.99 4.65 8.20
N PRO A 115 -14.23 4.26 7.85
CA PRO A 115 -15.30 4.14 8.84
C PRO A 115 -14.82 3.29 10.00
N ASP A 116 -15.31 3.58 11.20
CA ASP A 116 -14.90 2.88 12.42
C ASP A 116 -15.01 1.36 12.23
N GLY A 117 -13.88 0.67 12.39
CA GLY A 117 -13.75 -0.77 12.20
C GLY A 117 -13.93 -1.56 13.50
N SER A 118 -14.27 -0.88 14.59
CA SER A 118 -14.61 -1.51 15.86
C SER A 118 -15.80 -2.46 15.66
N TRP A 119 -15.55 -3.73 15.94
CA TRP A 119 -16.54 -4.78 16.11
C TRP A 119 -17.25 -4.64 17.46
#